data_AF-A0A351WWG0-F1
#
_entry.id   AF-A0A351WWG0-F1
#
_cell.length_a   1.000
_cell.length_b   1.000
_cell.length_c   1.000
_cell.angle_alpha   90.00
_cell.angle_beta   90.00
_cell.angle_gamma   90.00
#
_symmetry.space_group_name_H-M   'P 1'
#
loop_
_entity.id
_entity.type
_entity.pdbx_description
1 polymer ?
#
loop_
_entity_poly.entity_id
_entity_poly.type
_entity_poly.pdbx_seq_one_letter_code
_entity_poly.pdbx_strand_id
1 'polypeptide(L)'
;MGGVDAYLIAAQSDGLVSTSCQGEACRRFGVTFAEAEAAILTLGLFPSRYQRNRETISNEGQLALLQSCVAVIGCGGLGGYIVEELARLGVGRIVAADPDVFEEHNLNRQLLSRIDNLGEPKVAAAAHRVAEINPAVQLVPHRKALGVENGRELLSGVTVAVDALDNVQSRLELAELCRELAIPLVHGAIAGWYGQVATQLPGDDISIYLASAAGGSKGVESRLGNPSFTPAVVASLQVAEVCKVILGQGEPLSGRMLIGNLLEMEFEEIRL
;
A
#
# COMPACT_ATOMS: atom_id res chain seq x y z
N MET A 1 -17.73 26.64 12.74
CA MET A 1 -17.57 26.37 11.31
C MET A 1 -16.60 27.38 10.75
N GLY A 2 -15.46 26.91 10.25
CA GLY A 2 -14.48 27.75 9.58
C GLY A 2 -14.98 28.23 8.22
N GLY A 3 -14.26 29.17 7.59
CA GLY A 3 -14.60 29.67 6.25
C GLY A 3 -14.58 28.58 5.17
N VAL A 4 -13.69 27.59 5.32
CA VAL A 4 -13.60 26.43 4.42
C VAL A 4 -14.82 25.51 4.51
N ASP A 5 -15.29 25.20 5.73
CA ASP A 5 -16.45 24.33 5.95
C ASP A 5 -17.70 24.87 5.25
N ALA A 6 -17.99 26.16 5.47
CA ALA A 6 -19.16 26.82 4.87
C ALA A 6 -19.09 26.81 3.34
N TYR A 7 -17.90 26.98 2.78
CA TYR A 7 -17.69 26.88 1.34
C TYR A 7 -17.94 25.45 0.83
N LEU A 8 -17.38 24.43 1.49
CA LEU A 8 -17.54 23.04 1.08
C LEU A 8 -19.00 22.57 1.13
N ILE A 9 -19.75 22.98 2.16
CA ILE A 9 -21.20 22.74 2.27
C ILE A 9 -21.98 23.42 1.14
N ALA A 10 -21.59 24.63 0.75
CA ALA A 10 -22.25 25.35 -0.35
C ALA A 10 -21.88 24.81 -1.73
N ALA A 11 -20.67 24.24 -1.88
CA ALA A 11 -20.12 23.77 -3.14
C ALA A 11 -20.43 22.30 -3.47
N GLN A 12 -21.04 21.56 -2.54
CA GLN A 12 -21.41 20.15 -2.73
C GLN A 12 -22.61 20.00 -3.68
N SER A 13 -22.69 18.83 -4.32
CA SER A 13 -23.89 18.35 -5.02
C SER A 13 -24.17 16.92 -4.58
N ASP A 14 -25.38 16.64 -4.10
CA ASP A 14 -25.82 15.33 -3.60
C ASP A 14 -24.86 14.67 -2.59
N GLY A 15 -24.33 15.48 -1.67
CA GLY A 15 -23.38 15.06 -0.64
C GLY A 15 -21.95 14.89 -1.14
N LEU A 16 -21.67 15.20 -2.41
CA LEU A 16 -20.37 15.00 -3.04
C LEU A 16 -19.66 16.33 -3.33
N VAL A 17 -18.35 16.35 -3.11
CA VAL A 17 -17.50 17.53 -3.39
C VAL A 17 -16.45 17.18 -4.44
N SER A 18 -16.55 17.82 -5.60
CA SER A 18 -15.67 17.55 -6.74
C SER A 18 -14.22 17.98 -6.47
N THR A 19 -13.26 17.37 -7.19
CA THR A 19 -11.85 17.77 -7.14
C THR A 19 -11.63 19.23 -7.52
N SER A 20 -12.47 19.79 -8.40
CA SER A 20 -12.39 21.21 -8.78
C SER A 20 -12.77 22.14 -7.61
N CYS A 21 -13.81 21.79 -6.85
CA CYS A 21 -14.21 22.51 -5.64
C CYS A 21 -13.15 22.39 -4.54
N GLN A 22 -12.56 21.20 -4.37
CA GLN A 22 -11.44 20.99 -3.44
C GLN A 22 -10.24 21.88 -3.81
N GLY A 23 -9.87 21.93 -5.10
CA GLY A 23 -8.79 22.79 -5.56
C GLY A 23 -9.07 24.28 -5.37
N GLU A 24 -10.33 24.71 -5.50
CA GLU A 24 -10.74 26.08 -5.18
C GLU A 24 -10.70 26.35 -3.67
N ALA A 25 -11.08 25.39 -2.83
CA ALA A 25 -10.91 25.50 -1.38
C ALA A 25 -9.42 25.69 -1.01
N CYS A 26 -8.53 24.93 -1.65
CA CYS A 26 -7.08 25.06 -1.45
C CYS A 26 -6.59 26.48 -1.80
N ARG A 27 -6.98 27.00 -2.98
CA ARG A 27 -6.60 28.36 -3.42
C ARG A 27 -7.17 29.46 -2.52
N ARG A 28 -8.43 29.33 -2.13
CA ARG A 28 -9.18 30.38 -1.41
C ARG A 28 -8.82 30.45 0.07
N PHE A 29 -8.56 29.30 0.70
CA PHE A 29 -8.37 29.20 2.14
C PHE A 29 -6.95 28.78 2.54
N GLY A 30 -6.07 28.48 1.58
CA GLY A 30 -4.68 28.10 1.86
C GLY A 30 -4.53 26.70 2.47
N VAL A 31 -5.57 25.87 2.41
CA VAL A 31 -5.54 24.48 2.87
C VAL A 31 -4.95 23.57 1.78
N THR A 32 -4.41 22.44 2.19
CA THR A 32 -3.99 21.35 1.30
C THR A 32 -5.20 20.53 0.84
N PHE A 33 -5.00 19.68 -0.18
CA PHE A 33 -6.02 18.72 -0.61
C PHE A 33 -6.38 17.74 0.52
N ALA A 34 -5.40 17.29 1.29
CA ALA A 34 -5.63 16.39 2.43
C ALA A 34 -6.50 17.06 3.51
N GLU A 35 -6.21 18.33 3.86
CA GLU A 35 -7.03 19.09 4.81
C GLU A 35 -8.45 19.34 4.29
N ALA A 36 -8.60 19.62 2.98
CA ALA A 36 -9.91 19.77 2.36
C ALA A 36 -10.70 18.44 2.38
N GLU A 37 -10.10 17.30 2.01
CA GLU A 37 -10.75 15.99 2.07
C GLU A 37 -11.11 15.61 3.51
N ALA A 38 -10.26 15.88 4.50
CA ALA A 38 -10.55 15.65 5.91
C ALA A 38 -11.76 16.48 6.40
N ALA A 39 -11.83 17.76 5.99
CA ALA A 39 -12.97 18.62 6.30
C ALA A 39 -14.26 18.11 5.64
N ILE A 40 -14.20 17.71 4.36
CA ILE A 40 -15.34 17.12 3.63
C ILE A 40 -15.88 15.90 4.39
N LEU A 41 -15.01 14.95 4.74
CA LEU A 41 -15.40 13.71 5.41
C LEU A 41 -16.00 13.96 6.80
N THR A 42 -15.42 14.90 7.56
CA THR A 42 -15.89 15.30 8.90
C THR A 42 -17.26 15.99 8.86
N LEU A 43 -17.59 16.66 7.75
CA LEU A 43 -18.89 17.30 7.53
C LEU A 43 -19.99 16.32 7.11
N GLY A 44 -19.69 15.02 7.02
CA GLY A 44 -20.62 14.02 6.49
C GLY A 44 -20.79 14.09 4.97
N LEU A 45 -19.90 14.78 4.27
CA LEU A 45 -19.83 14.86 2.81
C LEU A 45 -18.77 13.89 2.28
N PHE A 46 -18.70 13.66 0.97
CA PHE A 46 -17.72 12.76 0.37
C PHE A 46 -16.92 13.42 -0.75
N PRO A 47 -15.59 13.25 -0.81
CA PRO A 47 -14.82 13.59 -2.01
C PRO A 47 -15.35 12.76 -3.20
N SER A 48 -15.73 13.41 -4.31
CA SER A 48 -16.37 12.72 -5.44
C SER A 48 -15.52 11.57 -6.00
N ARG A 49 -14.19 11.63 -5.88
CA ARG A 49 -13.30 10.55 -6.34
C ARG A 49 -13.59 9.20 -5.70
N TYR A 50 -14.05 9.18 -4.45
CA TYR A 50 -14.31 7.95 -3.70
C TYR A 50 -15.80 7.56 -3.75
N GLN A 51 -16.65 8.25 -4.54
CA GLN A 51 -18.09 7.99 -4.60
C GLN A 51 -18.43 6.52 -4.82
N ARG A 52 -17.62 5.78 -5.59
CA ARG A 52 -17.83 4.35 -5.88
C ARG A 52 -17.51 3.42 -4.70
N ASN A 53 -16.89 3.95 -3.65
CA ASN A 53 -16.54 3.20 -2.44
C ASN A 53 -17.46 3.55 -1.26
N ARG A 54 -18.25 4.63 -1.33
CA ARG A 54 -18.94 5.23 -0.17
C ARG A 54 -19.94 4.32 0.55
N GLU A 55 -20.49 3.31 -0.14
CA GLU A 55 -21.41 2.32 0.46
C GLU A 55 -20.64 1.18 1.15
N THR A 56 -19.37 0.99 0.80
CA THR A 56 -18.47 -0.05 1.35
C THR A 56 -17.57 0.51 2.44
N ILE A 57 -17.08 1.75 2.27
CA ILE A 57 -16.19 2.46 3.19
C ILE A 57 -16.92 3.73 3.62
N SER A 58 -17.26 3.82 4.91
CA SER A 58 -17.98 4.98 5.46
C SER A 58 -17.12 6.25 5.43
N ASN A 59 -17.71 7.39 5.75
CA ASN A 59 -16.99 8.65 5.95
C ASN A 59 -15.85 8.51 6.96
N GLU A 60 -16.12 7.86 8.10
CA GLU A 60 -15.14 7.61 9.15
C GLU A 60 -14.04 6.67 8.65
N GLY A 61 -14.40 5.63 7.90
CA GLY A 61 -13.42 4.71 7.31
C GLY A 61 -12.52 5.39 6.27
N GLN A 62 -13.10 6.21 5.40
CA GLN A 62 -12.35 6.98 4.41
C GLN A 62 -11.45 8.04 5.07
N LEU A 63 -11.90 8.61 6.20
CA LEU A 63 -11.09 9.51 7.02
C LEU A 63 -9.95 8.77 7.71
N ALA A 64 -10.19 7.56 8.23
CA ALA A 64 -9.15 6.71 8.80
C ALA A 64 -8.07 6.34 7.78
N LEU A 65 -8.47 6.01 6.54
CA LEU A 65 -7.51 5.82 5.43
C LEU A 65 -6.70 7.10 5.18
N LEU A 66 -7.36 8.25 5.07
CA LEU A 66 -6.69 9.55 4.87
C LEU A 66 -5.74 9.92 6.02
N GLN A 67 -5.99 9.46 7.24
CA GLN A 67 -5.13 9.73 8.40
C GLN A 67 -4.04 8.67 8.61
N SER A 68 -4.10 7.56 7.89
CA SER A 68 -3.15 6.46 8.03
C SER A 68 -1.82 6.73 7.30
N CYS A 69 -0.77 6.10 7.80
CA CYS A 69 0.53 6.03 7.14
C CYS A 69 0.88 4.57 6.86
N VAL A 70 1.09 4.22 5.59
CA VAL A 70 1.46 2.86 5.17
C VAL A 70 2.90 2.86 4.66
N ALA A 71 3.74 1.98 5.20
CA ALA A 71 5.08 1.75 4.67
C ALA A 71 5.05 0.61 3.65
N VAL A 72 5.56 0.83 2.45
CA VAL A 72 5.69 -0.18 1.39
C VAL A 72 7.18 -0.42 1.16
N ILE A 73 7.65 -1.62 1.55
CA ILE A 73 9.07 -1.98 1.47
C ILE A 73 9.28 -2.81 0.21
N GLY A 74 9.89 -2.21 -0.80
CA GLY A 74 9.98 -2.71 -2.17
C GLY A 74 8.97 -2.00 -3.10
N CYS A 75 9.43 -1.48 -4.22
CA CYS A 75 8.65 -0.81 -5.28
C CYS A 75 8.75 -1.57 -6.62
N GLY A 76 8.99 -2.88 -6.55
CA GLY A 76 9.05 -3.77 -7.70
C GLY A 76 7.67 -4.24 -8.18
N GLY A 77 7.56 -5.53 -8.50
CA GLY A 77 6.35 -6.13 -9.07
C GLY A 77 5.13 -5.96 -8.17
N LEU A 78 5.22 -6.32 -6.88
CA LEU A 78 4.14 -6.13 -5.91
C LEU A 78 3.96 -4.65 -5.54
N GLY A 79 5.07 -4.03 -5.12
CA GLY A 79 5.08 -2.67 -4.56
C GLY A 79 4.46 -1.61 -5.47
N GLY A 80 4.70 -1.68 -6.78
CA GLY A 80 4.11 -0.75 -7.73
C GLY A 80 2.58 -0.77 -7.74
N TYR A 81 1.98 -1.97 -7.71
CA TYR A 81 0.52 -2.12 -7.63
C TYR A 81 -0.02 -1.73 -6.26
N ILE A 82 0.67 -2.10 -5.18
CA ILE A 82 0.30 -1.71 -3.80
C ILE A 82 0.23 -0.19 -3.68
N VAL A 83 1.26 0.53 -4.13
CA VAL A 83 1.31 2.01 -4.10
C VAL A 83 0.16 2.62 -4.91
N GLU A 84 -0.09 2.11 -6.13
CA GLU A 84 -1.17 2.60 -7.00
C GLU A 84 -2.54 2.43 -6.32
N GLU A 85 -2.83 1.26 -5.74
CA GLU A 85 -4.10 0.99 -5.09
C GLU A 85 -4.28 1.78 -3.80
N LEU A 86 -3.26 1.89 -2.94
CA LEU A 86 -3.31 2.70 -1.72
C LEU A 86 -3.57 4.19 -2.03
N ALA A 87 -2.92 4.72 -3.07
CA ALA A 87 -3.14 6.11 -3.51
C ALA A 87 -4.57 6.33 -4.03
N ARG A 88 -5.13 5.35 -4.75
CA ARG A 88 -6.53 5.40 -5.23
C ARG A 88 -7.55 5.25 -4.11
N LEU A 89 -7.22 4.49 -3.07
CA LEU A 89 -8.03 4.35 -1.85
C LEU A 89 -7.97 5.57 -0.94
N GLY A 90 -7.00 6.46 -1.14
CA GLY A 90 -6.87 7.68 -0.33
C GLY A 90 -6.13 7.47 0.97
N VAL A 91 -5.18 6.52 1.03
CA VAL A 91 -4.26 6.40 2.16
C VAL A 91 -3.38 7.63 2.24
N GLY A 92 -3.49 8.43 3.30
CA GLY A 92 -2.94 9.80 3.31
C GLY A 92 -1.44 9.89 3.14
N ARG A 93 -0.69 8.97 3.75
CA ARG A 93 0.77 8.94 3.62
C ARG A 93 1.29 7.55 3.27
N ILE A 94 2.10 7.47 2.23
CA ILE A 94 2.79 6.26 1.79
C ILE A 94 4.30 6.47 1.94
N VAL A 95 4.96 5.68 2.79
CA VAL A 95 6.43 5.68 2.91
C VAL A 95 6.95 4.54 2.06
N ALA A 96 7.62 4.84 0.95
CA ALA A 96 8.07 3.83 -0.01
C ALA A 96 9.58 3.67 0.05
N ALA A 97 10.08 2.44 0.20
CA ALA A 97 11.52 2.16 0.33
C ALA A 97 11.97 1.17 -0.74
N ASP A 98 12.86 1.61 -1.64
CA ASP A 98 13.47 0.73 -2.65
C ASP A 98 14.80 1.36 -3.12
N PRO A 99 15.93 0.62 -3.10
CA PRO A 99 17.22 1.15 -3.54
C PRO A 99 17.38 1.23 -5.06
N ASP A 100 16.58 0.48 -5.81
CA ASP A 100 16.82 0.18 -7.21
C ASP A 100 16.31 1.27 -8.16
N VAL A 101 16.67 1.07 -9.42
CA VAL A 101 16.15 1.79 -10.59
C VAL A 101 15.38 0.83 -11.50
N PHE A 102 14.63 1.35 -12.47
CA PHE A 102 14.03 0.49 -13.48
C PHE A 102 15.05 -0.01 -14.50
N GLU A 103 14.96 -1.30 -14.79
CA GLU A 103 15.70 -1.98 -15.84
C GLU A 103 14.75 -2.59 -16.87
N GLU A 104 15.24 -2.93 -18.05
CA GLU A 104 14.42 -3.46 -19.15
C GLU A 104 13.64 -4.73 -18.75
N HIS A 105 14.25 -5.59 -17.92
CA HIS A 105 13.61 -6.79 -17.40
C HIS A 105 12.46 -6.51 -16.41
N ASN A 106 12.22 -5.25 -16.04
CA ASN A 106 11.09 -4.83 -15.20
C ASN A 106 9.82 -4.55 -16.01
N LEU A 107 9.97 -4.19 -17.30
CA LEU A 107 8.88 -3.82 -18.21
C LEU A 107 7.81 -4.90 -18.35
N ASN A 108 8.18 -6.16 -18.08
CA ASN A 108 7.26 -7.29 -18.21
C ASN A 108 6.20 -7.36 -17.08
N ARG A 109 6.43 -6.73 -15.92
CA ARG A 109 5.58 -6.96 -14.72
C ARG A 109 5.51 -5.82 -13.70
N GLN A 110 6.39 -4.82 -13.76
CA GLN A 110 6.39 -3.72 -12.79
C GLN A 110 5.57 -2.57 -13.36
N LEU A 111 4.40 -2.31 -12.75
CA LEU A 111 3.41 -1.33 -13.21
C LEU A 111 3.99 0.05 -13.56
N LEU A 112 4.98 0.49 -12.79
CA LEU A 112 5.56 1.83 -12.87
C LEU A 112 6.74 1.94 -13.84
N SER A 113 7.19 0.82 -14.41
CA SER A 113 8.26 0.78 -15.41
C SER A 113 7.74 1.10 -16.81
N ARG A 114 8.50 1.88 -17.57
CA ARG A 114 8.21 2.32 -18.94
C ARG A 114 9.51 2.37 -19.74
N ILE A 115 9.39 2.33 -21.06
CA ILE A 115 10.56 2.42 -21.96
C ILE A 115 11.34 3.73 -21.72
N ASP A 116 10.63 4.82 -21.40
CA ASP A 116 11.21 6.16 -21.23
C ASP A 116 11.80 6.45 -19.85
N ASN A 117 11.61 5.57 -18.85
CA ASN A 117 12.08 5.77 -17.49
C ASN A 117 13.07 4.71 -16.99
N LEU A 118 13.67 3.95 -17.90
CA LEU A 118 14.77 3.05 -17.57
C LEU A 118 15.93 3.86 -16.96
N GLY A 119 16.46 3.36 -15.84
CA GLY A 119 17.47 4.05 -15.02
C GLY A 119 16.90 5.04 -13.99
N GLU A 120 15.60 5.34 -14.01
CA GLU A 120 14.95 6.16 -12.97
C GLU A 120 14.79 5.37 -11.66
N PRO A 121 15.03 5.97 -10.48
CA PRO A 121 14.75 5.32 -9.20
C PRO A 121 13.28 4.93 -9.06
N LYS A 122 13.01 3.68 -8.66
CA LYS A 122 11.64 3.15 -8.56
C LYS A 122 10.75 4.00 -7.62
N VAL A 123 11.31 4.39 -6.47
CA VAL A 123 10.61 5.27 -5.51
C VAL A 123 10.30 6.66 -6.05
N ALA A 124 11.11 7.20 -6.96
CA ALA A 124 10.87 8.52 -7.55
C ALA A 124 9.69 8.46 -8.53
N ALA A 125 9.67 7.44 -9.39
CA ALA A 125 8.56 7.20 -10.30
C ALA A 125 7.24 6.90 -9.54
N ALA A 126 7.32 6.17 -8.42
CA ALA A 126 6.18 5.95 -7.54
C ALA A 126 5.65 7.28 -6.96
N ALA A 127 6.53 8.15 -6.48
CA ALA A 127 6.14 9.47 -5.95
C ALA A 127 5.45 10.34 -7.01
N HIS A 128 6.03 10.39 -8.21
CA HIS A 128 5.45 11.09 -9.35
C HIS A 128 4.06 10.54 -9.68
N ARG A 129 3.94 9.21 -9.76
CA ARG A 129 2.68 8.54 -10.09
C ARG A 129 1.57 8.84 -9.08
N VAL A 130 1.88 8.78 -7.78
CA VAL A 130 0.90 9.09 -6.74
C VAL A 130 0.38 10.53 -6.87
N ALA A 131 1.27 11.49 -7.13
CA ALA A 131 0.89 12.89 -7.31
C ALA A 131 -0.04 13.12 -8.52
N GLU A 132 0.09 12.33 -9.59
CA GLU A 132 -0.82 12.37 -10.74
C GLU A 132 -2.24 11.85 -10.41
N ILE A 133 -2.34 10.88 -9.52
CA ILE A 133 -3.60 10.18 -9.22
C ILE A 133 -4.40 10.91 -8.14
N ASN A 134 -3.73 11.27 -7.05
CA ASN A 134 -4.39 11.74 -5.85
C ASN A 134 -3.56 12.81 -5.12
N PRO A 135 -3.85 14.11 -5.31
CA PRO A 135 -3.10 15.19 -4.67
C PRO A 135 -3.34 15.28 -3.14
N ALA A 136 -4.32 14.54 -2.59
CA ALA A 136 -4.51 14.41 -1.15
C ALA A 136 -3.58 13.37 -0.51
N VAL A 137 -2.96 12.50 -1.32
CA VAL A 137 -2.05 11.45 -0.85
C VAL A 137 -0.61 11.89 -1.06
N GLN A 138 0.20 11.75 0.00
CA GLN A 138 1.63 12.01 -0.05
C GLN A 138 2.42 10.71 -0.09
N LEU A 139 3.23 10.52 -1.13
CA LEU A 139 4.28 9.50 -1.10
C LEU A 139 5.62 10.12 -0.69
N VAL A 140 6.29 9.51 0.28
CA VAL A 140 7.64 9.86 0.74
C VAL A 140 8.64 8.81 0.22
N PRO A 141 9.48 9.17 -0.77
CA PRO A 141 10.41 8.21 -1.37
C PRO A 141 11.69 8.06 -0.54
N HIS A 142 12.04 6.83 -0.18
CA HIS A 142 13.30 6.46 0.45
C HIS A 142 14.11 5.56 -0.49
N ARG A 143 15.08 6.15 -1.20
CA ARG A 143 15.97 5.41 -2.09
C ARG A 143 17.08 4.68 -1.32
N LYS A 144 16.69 3.75 -0.46
CA LYS A 144 17.58 2.94 0.38
C LYS A 144 16.94 1.57 0.58
N ALA A 145 17.78 0.53 0.70
CA ALA A 145 17.33 -0.75 1.22
C ALA A 145 16.91 -0.59 2.69
N LEU A 146 15.96 -1.41 3.14
CA LEU A 146 15.70 -1.57 4.57
C LEU A 146 16.95 -2.17 5.22
N GLY A 147 17.29 -1.68 6.40
CA GLY A 147 18.33 -2.25 7.23
C GLY A 147 18.17 -1.83 8.69
N VAL A 148 18.99 -2.43 9.55
CA VAL A 148 18.94 -2.20 11.01
C VAL A 148 19.10 -0.71 11.38
N GLU A 149 19.95 0.01 10.65
CA GLU A 149 20.28 1.41 10.96
C GLU A 149 19.16 2.40 10.59
N ASN A 150 18.37 2.11 9.55
CA ASN A 150 17.36 3.03 9.03
C ASN A 150 15.91 2.57 9.27
N GLY A 151 15.69 1.28 9.58
CA GLY A 151 14.36 0.70 9.64
C GLY A 151 13.46 1.32 10.71
N ARG A 152 14.02 1.60 11.90
CA ARG A 152 13.26 2.23 13.00
C ARG A 152 12.77 3.64 12.66
N GLU A 153 13.60 4.41 11.98
CA GLU A 153 13.22 5.74 11.50
C GLU A 153 12.17 5.62 10.39
N LEU A 154 12.39 4.71 9.44
CA LEU A 154 11.51 4.50 8.29
C LEU A 154 10.10 4.07 8.71
N LEU A 155 9.99 3.24 9.75
CA LEU A 155 8.72 2.75 10.27
C LEU A 155 8.12 3.64 11.38
N SER A 156 8.74 4.78 11.70
CA SER A 156 8.24 5.68 12.74
C SER A 156 6.89 6.29 12.35
N GLY A 157 5.87 6.10 13.19
CA GLY A 157 4.52 6.63 12.95
C GLY A 157 3.73 5.90 11.85
N VAL A 158 4.24 4.75 11.37
CA VAL A 158 3.54 3.90 10.41
C VAL A 158 2.39 3.16 11.09
N THR A 159 1.23 3.19 10.45
CA THR A 159 0.02 2.45 10.85
C THR A 159 0.14 0.97 10.50
N VAL A 160 0.60 0.67 9.28
CA VAL A 160 0.77 -0.70 8.75
C VAL A 160 1.98 -0.74 7.80
N ALA A 161 2.83 -1.74 7.93
CA ALA A 161 3.89 -2.03 6.97
C ALA A 161 3.44 -3.10 5.96
N VAL A 162 3.97 -3.03 4.74
CA VAL A 162 3.69 -3.98 3.65
C VAL A 162 5.00 -4.48 3.09
N ASP A 163 5.18 -5.79 3.15
CA ASP A 163 6.32 -6.49 2.55
C ASP A 163 6.08 -6.71 1.06
N ALA A 164 6.90 -6.08 0.24
CA ALA A 164 6.96 -6.26 -1.21
C ALA A 164 8.40 -6.63 -1.65
N LEU A 165 9.17 -7.26 -0.75
CA LEU A 165 10.56 -7.65 -0.97
C LEU A 165 10.66 -8.98 -1.74
N ASP A 166 11.79 -9.17 -2.41
CA ASP A 166 12.06 -10.31 -3.29
C ASP A 166 13.03 -11.34 -2.71
N ASN A 167 13.51 -11.14 -1.48
CA ASN A 167 14.46 -12.04 -0.85
C ASN A 167 14.11 -12.31 0.62
N VAL A 168 14.24 -13.57 1.01
CA VAL A 168 13.78 -14.06 2.33
C VAL A 168 14.48 -13.37 3.49
N GLN A 169 15.77 -13.04 3.35
CA GLN A 169 16.53 -12.38 4.43
C GLN A 169 15.94 -11.01 4.78
N SER A 170 15.68 -10.17 3.76
CA SER A 170 15.09 -8.85 3.99
C SER A 170 13.66 -8.95 4.53
N ARG A 171 12.89 -9.98 4.11
CA ARG A 171 11.54 -10.26 4.65
C ARG A 171 11.58 -10.58 6.15
N LEU A 172 12.55 -11.41 6.57
CA LEU A 172 12.77 -11.75 7.98
C LEU A 172 13.12 -10.51 8.80
N GLU A 173 14.04 -9.67 8.30
CA GLU A 173 14.44 -8.42 8.95
C GLU A 173 13.26 -7.45 9.12
N LEU A 174 12.41 -7.30 8.09
CA LEU A 174 11.20 -6.49 8.18
C LEU A 174 10.20 -7.05 9.19
N ALA A 175 9.97 -8.37 9.17
CA ALA A 175 9.05 -9.03 10.09
C ALA A 175 9.47 -8.87 11.55
N GLU A 176 10.75 -9.08 11.84
CA GLU A 176 11.32 -8.89 13.18
C GLU A 176 11.21 -7.43 13.63
N LEU A 177 11.57 -6.48 12.76
CA LEU A 177 11.47 -5.06 13.10
C LEU A 177 10.03 -4.62 13.37
N CYS A 178 9.06 -5.08 12.57
CA CYS A 178 7.64 -4.79 12.78
C CYS A 178 7.15 -5.39 14.11
N ARG A 179 7.60 -6.60 14.46
CA ARG A 179 7.31 -7.24 15.75
C ARG A 179 7.87 -6.43 16.92
N GLU A 180 9.11 -5.98 16.83
CA GLU A 180 9.76 -5.15 17.86
C GLU A 180 9.08 -3.80 18.07
N LEU A 181 8.57 -3.20 16.99
CA LEU A 181 7.91 -1.90 17.00
C LEU A 181 6.39 -1.99 17.24
N ALA A 182 5.84 -3.20 17.38
CA ALA A 182 4.40 -3.45 17.46
C ALA A 182 3.62 -2.81 16.29
N ILE A 183 4.18 -2.87 15.09
CA ILE A 183 3.57 -2.40 13.85
C ILE A 183 2.98 -3.61 13.10
N PRO A 184 1.70 -3.59 12.72
CA PRO A 184 1.13 -4.61 11.84
C PRO A 184 1.90 -4.71 10.51
N LEU A 185 2.17 -5.93 10.06
CA LEU A 185 2.83 -6.20 8.79
C LEU A 185 1.94 -7.07 7.90
N VAL A 186 1.72 -6.64 6.66
CA VAL A 186 1.09 -7.46 5.62
C VAL A 186 2.17 -8.03 4.71
N HIS A 187 2.36 -9.34 4.81
CA HIS A 187 3.31 -10.10 4.01
C HIS A 187 2.72 -10.53 2.66
N GLY A 188 3.54 -10.44 1.60
CA GLY A 188 3.23 -11.01 0.30
C GLY A 188 4.46 -11.62 -0.37
N ALA A 189 4.28 -12.72 -1.09
CA ALA A 189 5.31 -13.30 -1.94
C ALA A 189 4.71 -13.97 -3.19
N ILE A 190 5.51 -14.07 -4.25
CA ILE A 190 5.09 -14.61 -5.55
C ILE A 190 6.17 -15.50 -6.17
N ALA A 191 5.74 -16.52 -6.90
CA ALA A 191 6.59 -17.35 -7.75
C ALA A 191 5.78 -17.95 -8.90
N GLY A 192 6.01 -17.52 -10.14
CA GLY A 192 5.28 -18.03 -11.30
C GLY A 192 3.77 -17.79 -11.20
N TRP A 193 2.99 -18.87 -11.09
CA TRP A 193 1.54 -18.84 -10.94
C TRP A 193 1.07 -18.76 -9.48
N TYR A 194 2.00 -18.80 -8.53
CA TYR A 194 1.69 -18.89 -7.11
C TYR A 194 1.89 -17.56 -6.41
N GLY A 195 0.99 -17.29 -5.46
CA GLY A 195 1.04 -16.15 -4.58
C GLY A 195 0.70 -16.56 -3.15
N GLN A 196 1.24 -15.83 -2.18
CA GLN A 196 0.85 -15.98 -0.78
C GLN A 196 0.69 -14.63 -0.09
N VAL A 197 -0.25 -14.54 0.86
CA VAL A 197 -0.48 -13.38 1.71
C VAL A 197 -0.71 -13.83 3.15
N ALA A 198 -0.11 -13.11 4.10
CA ALA A 198 -0.34 -13.29 5.54
C ALA A 198 -0.28 -11.94 6.27
N THR A 199 -0.86 -11.85 7.45
CA THR A 199 -0.83 -10.62 8.27
C THR A 199 -0.22 -10.93 9.62
N GLN A 200 0.85 -10.25 9.99
CA GLN A 200 1.44 -10.28 11.33
C GLN A 200 0.87 -9.10 12.14
N LEU A 201 0.02 -9.36 13.12
CA LEU A 201 -0.44 -8.35 14.07
C LEU A 201 0.55 -8.22 15.25
N PRO A 202 0.47 -7.15 16.06
CA PRO A 202 1.29 -7.03 17.26
C PRO A 202 1.14 -8.25 18.18
N GLY A 203 2.25 -8.97 18.42
CA GLY A 203 2.29 -10.21 19.19
C GLY A 203 2.41 -11.48 18.36
N ASP A 204 2.15 -11.41 17.05
CA ASP A 204 2.37 -12.51 16.11
C ASP A 204 3.84 -12.59 15.67
N ASP A 205 4.21 -13.73 15.09
CA ASP A 205 5.53 -13.96 14.50
C ASP A 205 5.43 -14.81 13.24
N ILE A 206 5.58 -14.18 12.07
CA ILE A 206 5.57 -14.90 10.78
C ILE A 206 6.97 -15.41 10.37
N SER A 207 8.02 -15.11 11.15
CA SER A 207 9.41 -15.41 10.79
C SER A 207 9.68 -16.91 10.67
N ILE A 208 9.00 -17.75 11.47
CA ILE A 208 9.13 -19.21 11.45
C ILE A 208 8.76 -19.77 10.05
N TYR A 209 7.74 -19.21 9.41
CA TYR A 209 7.29 -19.64 8.08
C TYR A 209 8.21 -19.12 6.98
N LEU A 210 8.64 -17.86 7.09
CA LEU A 210 9.61 -17.27 6.18
C LEU A 210 10.93 -18.05 6.20
N ALA A 211 11.41 -18.44 7.37
CA ALA A 211 12.62 -19.25 7.53
C ALA A 211 12.46 -20.67 6.95
N SER A 212 11.28 -21.28 7.12
CA SER A 212 10.96 -22.59 6.53
C SER A 212 10.98 -22.55 5.00
N ALA A 213 10.50 -21.46 4.40
CA ALA A 213 10.60 -21.22 2.96
C ALA A 213 12.05 -21.05 2.49
N ALA A 214 12.94 -20.48 3.33
CA ALA A 214 14.36 -20.32 3.03
C ALA A 214 15.14 -21.65 2.93
N GLY A 215 14.67 -22.68 3.65
CA GLY A 215 15.24 -24.03 3.64
C GLY A 215 14.91 -24.84 2.37
N GLY A 216 13.90 -24.42 1.61
CA GLY A 216 13.63 -24.90 0.26
C GLY A 216 14.68 -24.33 -0.70
N SER A 217 15.22 -25.17 -1.59
CA SER A 217 16.31 -24.80 -2.50
C SER A 217 16.10 -23.43 -3.15
N LYS A 218 17.02 -22.47 -2.88
CA LYS A 218 17.17 -21.22 -3.63
C LYS A 218 17.07 -21.54 -5.13
N GLY A 219 15.95 -21.21 -5.78
CA GLY A 219 15.77 -21.58 -7.17
C GLY A 219 14.36 -21.58 -7.75
N VAL A 220 13.30 -21.58 -6.94
CA VAL A 220 11.92 -21.67 -7.48
C VAL A 220 11.50 -20.36 -8.15
N GLU A 221 11.68 -19.20 -7.50
CA GLU A 221 11.37 -17.88 -8.08
C GLU A 221 12.21 -17.58 -9.33
N SER A 222 13.52 -17.88 -9.31
CA SER A 222 14.43 -17.67 -10.45
C SER A 222 14.17 -18.61 -11.64
N ARG A 223 13.52 -19.75 -11.40
CA ARG A 223 13.25 -20.76 -12.45
C ARG A 223 11.87 -20.60 -13.06
N LEU A 224 10.87 -20.15 -12.30
CA LEU A 224 9.50 -19.93 -12.78
C LEU A 224 9.28 -18.53 -13.35
N GLY A 225 10.09 -17.53 -12.93
CA GLY A 225 9.85 -16.14 -13.28
C GLY A 225 8.55 -15.61 -12.67
N ASN A 226 8.14 -14.41 -13.08
CA ASN A 226 6.93 -13.75 -12.56
C ASN A 226 6.13 -13.13 -13.72
N PRO A 227 5.04 -13.77 -14.16
CA PRO A 227 4.06 -13.19 -15.08
C PRO A 227 3.46 -11.91 -14.51
N SER A 228 3.02 -10.98 -15.36
CA SER A 228 2.51 -9.66 -14.93
C SER A 228 1.28 -9.73 -14.02
N PHE A 229 0.44 -10.76 -14.17
CA PHE A 229 -0.81 -10.90 -13.42
C PHE A 229 -0.60 -11.33 -11.97
N THR A 230 0.44 -12.13 -11.67
CA THR A 230 0.66 -12.67 -10.32
C THR A 230 0.96 -11.57 -9.30
N PRO A 231 1.90 -10.62 -9.55
CA PRO A 231 2.10 -9.49 -8.66
C PRO A 231 0.84 -8.65 -8.50
N ALA A 232 0.05 -8.43 -9.56
CA ALA A 232 -1.16 -7.62 -9.47
C ALA A 232 -2.19 -8.25 -8.51
N VAL A 233 -2.47 -9.56 -8.67
CA VAL A 233 -3.43 -10.27 -7.79
C VAL A 233 -2.96 -10.26 -6.34
N VAL A 234 -1.69 -10.58 -6.08
CA VAL A 234 -1.16 -10.63 -4.71
C VAL A 234 -1.09 -9.24 -4.08
N ALA A 235 -0.72 -8.21 -4.84
CA ALA A 235 -0.77 -6.83 -4.39
C ALA A 235 -2.18 -6.42 -3.96
N SER A 236 -3.22 -6.73 -4.75
CA SER A 236 -4.60 -6.42 -4.38
C SER A 236 -5.04 -7.16 -3.11
N LEU A 237 -4.60 -8.41 -2.91
CA LEU A 237 -4.85 -9.16 -1.68
C LEU A 237 -4.13 -8.51 -0.48
N GLN A 238 -2.89 -8.06 -0.64
CA GLN A 238 -2.17 -7.32 0.41
C GLN A 238 -2.88 -6.00 0.75
N VAL A 239 -3.33 -5.24 -0.24
CA VAL A 239 -4.04 -3.97 -0.01
C VAL A 239 -5.38 -4.21 0.70
N ALA A 240 -6.08 -5.31 0.38
CA ALA A 240 -7.28 -5.70 1.12
C ALA A 240 -6.98 -5.97 2.61
N GLU A 241 -5.89 -6.65 2.94
CA GLU A 241 -5.44 -6.83 4.33
C GLU A 241 -5.10 -5.50 5.01
N VAL A 242 -4.38 -4.60 4.31
CA VAL A 242 -4.06 -3.25 4.82
C VAL A 242 -5.33 -2.49 5.17
N CYS A 243 -6.34 -2.51 4.29
CA CYS A 243 -7.64 -1.90 4.54
C CYS A 243 -8.33 -2.50 5.77
N LYS A 244 -8.36 -3.83 5.91
CA LYS A 244 -8.94 -4.48 7.09
C LYS A 244 -8.27 -4.03 8.39
N VAL A 245 -6.94 -3.94 8.39
CA VAL A 245 -6.17 -3.48 9.56
C VAL A 245 -6.46 -2.01 9.89
N ILE A 246 -6.43 -1.10 8.90
CA ILE A 246 -6.69 0.33 9.13
C ILE A 246 -8.12 0.58 9.60
N LEU A 247 -9.09 -0.12 8.99
CA LEU A 247 -10.52 0.07 9.27
C LEU A 247 -10.98 -0.69 10.53
N GLY A 248 -10.17 -1.63 11.04
CA GLY A 248 -10.58 -2.52 12.14
C GLY A 248 -11.77 -3.40 11.75
N GLN A 249 -11.84 -3.84 10.50
CA GLN A 249 -12.98 -4.57 9.94
C GLN A 249 -12.58 -5.95 9.41
N GLY A 250 -13.47 -6.93 9.64
CA GLY A 250 -13.23 -8.32 9.25
C GLY A 250 -12.12 -8.97 10.07
N GLU A 251 -11.67 -10.13 9.60
CA GLU A 251 -10.62 -10.91 10.25
C GLU A 251 -9.36 -10.88 9.36
N PRO A 252 -8.29 -10.17 9.74
CA PRO A 252 -7.02 -10.26 9.05
C PRO A 252 -6.48 -11.69 9.00
N LEU A 253 -5.53 -11.95 8.10
CA LEU A 253 -4.81 -13.22 7.98
C LEU A 253 -3.77 -13.42 9.11
N SER A 254 -4.12 -13.04 10.34
CA SER A 254 -3.33 -13.36 11.53
C SER A 254 -3.47 -14.85 11.86
N GLY A 255 -2.34 -15.52 12.14
CA GLY A 255 -2.26 -16.97 12.35
C GLY A 255 -2.65 -17.81 11.14
N ARG A 256 -2.76 -17.20 9.95
CA ARG A 256 -3.18 -17.86 8.71
C ARG A 256 -2.37 -17.34 7.52
N MET A 257 -2.28 -18.12 6.47
CA MET A 257 -1.72 -17.69 5.19
C MET A 257 -2.65 -18.13 4.07
N LEU A 258 -3.00 -17.19 3.21
CA LEU A 258 -3.73 -17.43 1.98
C LEU A 258 -2.71 -17.79 0.89
N ILE A 259 -2.89 -18.92 0.23
CA ILE A 259 -2.11 -19.37 -0.92
C ILE A 259 -3.02 -19.38 -2.14
N GLY A 260 -2.60 -18.71 -3.21
CA GLY A 260 -3.27 -18.70 -4.50
C GLY A 260 -2.49 -19.48 -5.55
N ASN A 261 -3.15 -20.42 -6.22
CA ASN A 261 -2.68 -21.04 -7.45
C ASN A 261 -3.47 -20.48 -8.63
N LEU A 262 -2.89 -19.51 -9.33
CA LEU A 262 -3.55 -18.81 -10.44
C LEU A 262 -3.60 -19.63 -11.73
N LEU A 263 -2.93 -20.78 -11.78
CA LEU A 263 -3.03 -21.69 -12.93
C LEU A 263 -4.34 -22.48 -12.87
N GLU A 264 -4.68 -23.00 -11.68
CA GLU A 264 -5.90 -23.78 -11.43
C GLU A 264 -7.05 -22.92 -10.88
N MET A 265 -6.79 -21.64 -10.59
CA MET A 265 -7.73 -20.69 -9.98
C MET A 265 -8.24 -21.12 -8.59
N GLU A 266 -7.31 -21.64 -7.77
CA GLU A 266 -7.57 -22.15 -6.43
C GLU A 266 -6.97 -21.22 -5.36
N PHE A 267 -7.71 -21.03 -4.27
CA PHE A 267 -7.27 -20.30 -3.09
C PHE A 267 -7.48 -21.16 -1.84
N GLU A 268 -6.41 -21.35 -1.08
CA GLU A 268 -6.43 -22.16 0.14
C GLU A 268 -5.87 -21.36 1.32
N GLU A 269 -6.52 -21.47 2.48
CA GLU A 269 -5.99 -20.94 3.74
C GLU A 269 -5.30 -22.05 4.52
N ILE A 270 -4.04 -21.84 4.89
CA ILE A 270 -3.31 -22.69 5.82
C ILE A 270 -3.18 -22.01 7.18
N ARG A 271 -3.23 -22.79 8.25
CA ARG A 271 -2.93 -22.30 9.60
C ARG A 271 -1.42 -22.24 9.79
N LEU A 272 -1.00 -21.16 10.43
CA LEU A 272 0.36 -20.93 10.87
C LEU A 272 0.51 -21.58 12.25
#